data_AF-A0A7V4FJH4-F1
#
_entry.id   AF-A0A7V4FJH4-F1
#
_cell.length_a   1.000
_cell.length_b   1.000
_cell.length_c   1.000
_cell.angle_alpha   90.00
_cell.angle_beta   90.00
_cell.angle_gamma   90.00
#
_symmetry.space_group_name_H-M   'P 1'
#
loop_
_entity.id
_entity.type
_entity.pdbx_description
1 polymer ?
#
loop_
_entity_poly.entity_id
_entity_poly.type
_entity_poly.pdbx_seq_one_letter_code
_entity_poly.pdbx_strand_id
1 'polypeptide(L)'
;MICKKCGCEKLDVINVFRNRKKHKDKWTLNGDYDTRLVICTDCGTRFFTETTFLSELYYDEHKLKLFERDKQGNLFLYTEGKEN
;
A
#
# COMPACT_ATOMS: atom_id res chain seq x y z
N MET A 1 5.19 10.31 -0.84
CA MET A 1 3.98 11.14 -1.08
C MET A 1 4.35 12.59 -0.79
N ILE A 2 3.92 13.54 -1.61
CA ILE A 2 4.23 14.97 -1.42
C ILE A 2 2.99 15.67 -0.83
N CYS A 3 3.19 16.52 0.18
CA CYS A 3 2.12 17.37 0.71
C CYS A 3 1.72 18.42 -0.32
N LYS A 4 0.45 18.40 -0.74
CA LYS A 4 -0.10 19.32 -1.75
C LYS A 4 -0.12 20.80 -1.34
N LYS A 5 0.16 21.12 -0.07
CA LYS A 5 0.18 22.50 0.43
C LYS A 5 1.58 23.11 0.52
N CYS A 6 2.57 22.39 1.07
CA CYS A 6 3.96 22.88 1.24
C CYS A 6 4.94 22.36 0.18
N GLY A 7 4.57 21.31 -0.57
CA GLY A 7 5.51 20.60 -1.47
C GLY A 7 6.51 19.68 -0.77
N CYS A 8 6.42 19.54 0.55
CA CYS A 8 7.35 18.74 1.35
C CYS A 8 6.92 17.27 1.47
N GLU A 9 7.90 16.35 1.63
CA GLU A 9 7.68 14.89 1.66
C GLU A 9 7.51 14.29 3.07
N LYS A 10 7.37 15.14 4.09
CA LYS A 10 7.25 14.71 5.48
C LYS A 10 5.78 14.54 5.87
N LEU A 11 5.23 13.36 5.57
CA LEU A 11 3.85 12.96 5.90
C LEU A 11 3.85 11.80 6.91
N ASP A 12 3.25 12.03 8.07
CA ASP A 12 3.09 11.03 9.12
C ASP A 12 1.65 10.49 9.15
N VAL A 13 1.50 9.21 9.46
CA VAL A 13 0.19 8.57 9.62
C VAL A 13 -0.29 8.80 11.05
N ILE A 14 -1.41 9.50 11.22
CA ILE A 14 -2.07 9.71 12.52
C ILE A 14 -2.93 8.50 12.87
N ASN A 15 -3.74 8.02 11.92
CA ASN A 15 -4.68 6.93 12.17
C ASN A 15 -4.88 6.08 10.92
N VAL A 16 -5.18 4.80 11.14
CA VAL A 16 -5.49 3.83 10.08
C VAL A 16 -6.88 3.26 10.32
N PHE A 17 -7.81 3.61 9.43
CA PHE A 17 -9.15 3.05 9.38
C PHE A 17 -9.11 1.80 8.50
N ARG A 18 -8.99 0.63 9.15
CA ARG A 18 -8.89 -0.64 8.44
C ARG A 18 -10.24 -1.07 7.90
N ASN A 19 -10.33 -1.34 6.60
CA ASN A 19 -11.58 -1.78 5.96
C ASN A 19 -11.77 -3.30 6.08
N ARG A 20 -12.01 -3.77 7.30
CA ARG A 20 -12.14 -5.20 7.62
C ARG A 20 -13.44 -5.49 8.35
N LYS A 21 -14.06 -6.64 8.04
CA LYS A 21 -15.19 -7.22 8.77
C LYS A 21 -14.74 -8.49 9.47
N LYS A 22 -15.29 -8.77 10.65
CA LYS A 22 -15.06 -10.05 11.35
C LYS A 22 -16.26 -10.96 11.09
N HIS A 23 -16.04 -12.15 10.54
CA HIS A 23 -17.07 -13.16 10.34
C HIS A 23 -16.55 -14.53 10.77
N LYS A 24 -17.24 -15.18 11.71
CA LYS A 24 -16.86 -16.51 12.26
C LYS A 24 -15.38 -16.59 12.65
N ASP A 25 -14.91 -15.60 13.43
CA ASP A 25 -13.52 -15.46 13.88
C ASP A 25 -12.44 -15.29 12.82
N LYS A 26 -12.81 -15.13 11.55
CA LYS A 26 -11.91 -14.73 10.47
C LYS A 26 -12.13 -13.24 10.15
N TRP A 27 -11.03 -12.51 9.98
CA TRP A 27 -11.08 -11.17 9.40
C TRP A 27 -11.19 -11.31 7.89
N THR A 28 -12.27 -10.81 7.32
CA THR A 28 -12.44 -10.65 5.88
C THR A 28 -12.23 -9.18 5.53
N LEU A 29 -11.56 -8.95 4.40
CA LEU A 29 -11.49 -7.60 3.84
C LEU A 29 -12.88 -7.20 3.37
N ASN A 30 -13.31 -5.99 3.73
CA ASN A 30 -14.54 -5.37 3.23
C ASN A 30 -14.25 -4.41 2.06
N GLY A 31 -12.99 -4.31 1.67
CA GLY A 31 -12.43 -3.65 0.50
C GLY A 31 -10.94 -3.96 0.42
N ASP A 32 -10.33 -3.81 -0.74
CA ASP A 32 -8.89 -4.01 -0.99
C ASP A 32 -8.05 -2.77 -0.62
N TYR A 33 -8.58 -1.89 0.23
CA TYR A 33 -7.94 -0.66 0.66
C TYR A 33 -8.17 -0.36 2.14
N ASP A 34 -7.22 0.33 2.75
CA ASP A 34 -7.36 1.01 4.04
C ASP A 34 -7.40 2.52 3.81
N THR A 35 -8.20 3.23 4.61
CA THR A 35 -8.17 4.70 4.65
C THR A 35 -7.25 5.14 5.79
N ARG A 36 -6.39 6.13 5.55
CA ARG A 36 -5.47 6.68 6.53
C ARG A 36 -5.70 8.17 6.68
N LEU A 37 -5.66 8.65 7.92
CA LEU A 37 -5.51 10.07 8.22
C LEU A 37 -4.03 10.36 8.34
N VAL A 38 -3.51 11.23 7.49
CA VAL A 38 -2.11 11.65 7.49
C VAL A 38 -1.98 13.14 7.79
N ILE A 39 -0.84 13.54 8.35
CA ILE A 39 -0.48 14.93 8.62
C ILE A 39 0.87 15.26 8.02
N CYS A 40 0.95 16.42 7.38
CA CYS A 40 2.22 17.00 7.01
C CYS A 40 2.89 17.58 8.26
N THR A 41 4.05 17.04 8.63
CA THR A 41 4.75 17.45 9.86
C THR A 41 5.35 18.85 9.76
N ASP A 42 5.55 19.37 8.55
CA ASP A 42 6.08 20.73 8.35
C ASP A 42 4.96 21.79 8.40
N CYS A 43 3.84 21.62 7.69
CA CYS A 43 2.78 22.65 7.59
C CYS A 43 1.48 22.32 8.35
N GLY A 44 1.43 21.18 9.05
CA GLY A 44 0.31 20.74 9.88
C GLY A 44 -0.97 20.36 9.13
N THR A 45 -0.95 20.39 7.80
CA THR A 45 -2.14 20.09 6.98
C THR A 45 -2.43 18.60 6.99
N ARG A 46 -3.72 18.25 7.10
CA ARG A 46 -4.19 16.88 7.21
C ARG A 46 -4.85 16.42 5.92
N PHE A 47 -4.66 15.16 5.58
CA PHE A 47 -5.24 14.55 4.39
C PHE A 47 -5.82 13.18 4.74
N PHE A 48 -6.87 12.78 4.03
CA PHE A 48 -7.26 11.39 3.93
C PHE A 48 -6.58 10.77 2.71
N THR A 49 -5.98 9.60 2.90
CA THR A 49 -5.31 8.84 1.83
C THR A 49 -5.76 7.40 1.86
N GLU A 50 -5.90 6.78 0.70
CA GLU A 50 -6.16 5.35 0.59
C GLU A 50 -4.85 4.59 0.39
N THR A 51 -4.77 3.37 0.92
CA THR A 51 -3.65 2.46 0.65
C THR A 51 -4.20 1.11 0.25
N THR A 52 -3.77 0.58 -0.88
CA THR A 52 -4.21 -0.69 -1.45
C THR A 52 -3.00 -1.57 -1.76
N PHE A 53 -3.20 -2.89 -1.80
CA PHE A 53 -2.21 -3.81 -2.33
C PHE A 53 -2.26 -3.78 -3.86
N LEU A 54 -1.12 -3.47 -4.49
CA LEU A 54 -1.04 -3.38 -5.95
C LEU A 54 -0.76 -4.74 -6.60
N SER A 55 0.15 -5.50 -6.02
CA SER A 55 0.57 -6.83 -6.51
C SER A 55 1.07 -7.70 -5.37
N GLU A 56 1.10 -9.01 -5.63
CA GLU A 56 1.67 -10.02 -4.74
C GLU A 56 3.07 -10.39 -5.23
N LEU A 57 4.06 -10.36 -4.33
CA LEU A 57 5.40 -10.85 -4.61
C LEU A 57 5.57 -12.24 -3.98
N TYR A 58 6.12 -13.18 -4.75
CA TYR A 58 6.48 -14.51 -4.27
C TYR A 58 7.96 -14.79 -4.55
N TYR A 59 8.63 -15.41 -3.59
CA TYR A 59 10.02 -15.83 -3.72
C TYR A 59 10.09 -17.28 -4.20
N ASP A 60 10.80 -17.52 -5.30
CA ASP A 60 11.11 -18.86 -5.79
C ASP A 60 12.49 -19.27 -5.26
N GLU A 61 12.50 -20.17 -4.27
CA GLU A 61 13.73 -20.66 -3.61
C GLU A 61 14.66 -21.42 -4.58
N HIS A 62 14.11 -22.11 -5.59
CA HIS A 62 14.92 -22.84 -6.56
C HIS A 62 15.64 -21.90 -7.53
N LYS A 63 14.99 -20.80 -7.89
CA LYS A 63 15.56 -19.78 -8.78
C LYS A 63 16.27 -18.66 -8.03
N LEU A 64 16.15 -18.62 -6.70
CA LEU A 64 16.61 -17.55 -5.82
C LEU A 64 16.16 -16.16 -6.30
N LYS A 65 14.91 -16.05 -6.78
CA LYS A 65 14.37 -14.86 -7.47
C LYS A 65 12.99 -14.49 -6.94
N LEU A 66 12.72 -13.19 -6.87
CA LEU A 66 11.38 -12.65 -6.61
C LEU A 66 10.60 -12.53 -7.91
N PHE A 67 9.32 -12.85 -7.85
CA PHE A 67 8.41 -12.71 -8.96
C PHE A 67 7.16 -11.96 -8.52
N GLU A 68 6.65 -11.12 -9.42
CA GLU A 68 5.42 -10.35 -9.24
C GLU A 68 4.27 -11.06 -9.96
N ARG A 69 3.15 -11.24 -9.26
CA ARG A 69 1.89 -11.70 -9.84
C ARG A 69 0.97 -10.50 -10.08
N ASP A 70 0.60 -10.29 -11.34
CA ASP A 70 -0.38 -9.26 -11.70
C ASP A 70 -1.82 -9.68 -11.36
N LYS A 71 -2.78 -8.76 -11.58
CA LYS A 71 -4.21 -9.00 -11.32
C LYS A 71 -4.83 -10.08 -12.22
N GLN A 72 -4.19 -10.41 -13.33
CA GLN A 72 -4.61 -11.43 -14.29
C GLN A 72 -3.97 -12.80 -13.98
N GLY A 73 -3.07 -12.87 -13.00
CA GLY A 73 -2.37 -14.09 -12.58
C GLY A 73 -1.07 -14.35 -13.36
N ASN A 74 -0.65 -13.44 -14.24
CA ASN A 74 0.63 -13.57 -14.95
C ASN A 74 1.80 -13.31 -14.00
N LEU A 75 2.89 -14.02 -14.24
CA LEU A 75 4.08 -13.99 -13.39
C LEU A 75 5.24 -13.33 -14.12
N PHE A 76 5.82 -12.31 -13.51
CA PHE A 76 6.96 -11.57 -14.05
C PHE A 76 8.11 -11.62 -13.07
N LEU A 77 9.35 -11.69 -13.57
CA LEU A 77 10.52 -11.51 -12.72
C LEU A 77 10.47 -10.09 -12.12
N TYR A 78 10.48 -9.99 -10.80
CA TYR A 78 10.53 -8.71 -10.12
C TYR A 78 11.95 -8.14 -10.21
N THR A 79 12.07 -6.96 -10.81
CA THR A 79 13.31 -6.18 -10.84
C THR A 79 13.05 -4.86 -10.15
N GLU A 80 13.84 -4.50 -9.14
CA GLU A 80 13.78 -3.18 -8.52
C GLU A 80 14.07 -2.10 -9.57
N GLY A 81 13.24 -1.05 -9.62
CA GLY A 81 13.44 0.07 -10.54
C GLY A 81 12.63 0.04 -11.84
N LYS A 82 11.35 -0.38 -11.81
CA LYS A 82 10.41 0.01 -12.88
C LYS A 82 10.26 1.54 -12.86
N GLU A 83 11.08 2.23 -13.64
CA GLU A 83 10.77 3.59 -14.08
C GLU A 83 9.50 3.50 -14.93
N ASN A 84 8.38 4.02 -14.40
CA ASN A 84 7.14 4.20 -15.15
C ASN A 84 7.26 5.40 -16.09
#